data_AF-A0A925JT44-F1
#
_entry.id   AF-A0A925JT44-F1
#
_cell.length_a   1.000
_cell.length_b   1.000
_cell.length_c   1.000
_cell.angle_alpha   90.00
_cell.angle_beta   90.00
_cell.angle_gamma   90.00
#
_symmetry.space_group_name_H-M   'P 1'
#
loop_
_entity.id
_entity.type
_entity.pdbx_description
1 polymer ?
#
loop_
_entity_poly.entity_id
_entity_poly.type
_entity_poly.pdbx_seq_one_letter_code
_entity_poly.pdbx_strand_id
1 'polypeptide(L)'
;TVVLDLTQIFQPGGQRKLRLRTNMEVYWDRLAWAEGLPGKNMRSQPAGLSAAELRYRGFSLITRAEHEAPELAHYDDVVRTGEQWRSPEGYYTRYGDVKTLVGDVDDRIVIANSGDELRLRFDAIPAPAAGWTRDYVFISDGWIKEGDYNFRLSKTVLPLPYHGMKSYNLPLTSLEQDKAYQRHPSDWQEFHTRYVAPDLFVRALWNRRGQSAE
;
A
#
# COMPACT_ATOMS: atom_id res chain seq x y z
N THR A 1 15.67 -4.62 2.80
CA THR A 1 16.47 -5.76 2.30
C THR A 1 15.83 -6.34 1.06
N VAL A 2 16.57 -6.48 -0.04
CA VAL A 2 16.12 -7.20 -1.24
C VAL A 2 16.83 -8.56 -1.24
N VAL A 3 16.06 -9.63 -1.37
CA VAL A 3 16.59 -11.00 -1.43
C VAL A 3 16.40 -11.53 -2.84
N LEU A 4 17.48 -12.02 -3.44
CA LEU A 4 17.47 -12.62 -4.77
C LEU A 4 17.78 -14.11 -4.62
N ASP A 5 16.91 -14.97 -5.14
CA ASP A 5 17.19 -16.39 -5.21
C ASP A 5 18.26 -16.66 -6.27
N LEU A 6 19.42 -17.16 -5.82
CA LEU A 6 20.54 -17.52 -6.69
C LEU A 6 20.54 -19.01 -7.05
N THR A 7 19.46 -19.74 -6.75
CA THR A 7 19.32 -21.15 -7.08
C THR A 7 19.32 -21.34 -8.60
N GLN A 8 20.17 -22.24 -9.10
CA GLN A 8 20.31 -22.58 -10.53
C GLN A 8 20.76 -21.43 -11.47
N ILE A 9 21.21 -20.28 -10.95
CA ILE A 9 21.69 -19.19 -11.83
C ILE A 9 23.13 -19.42 -12.34
N PHE A 10 23.92 -20.19 -11.62
CA PHE A 10 25.33 -20.46 -11.94
C PHE A 10 25.48 -21.85 -12.56
N GLN A 11 26.19 -21.93 -13.68
CA GLN A 11 26.50 -23.22 -14.30
C GLN A 11 27.52 -24.01 -13.45
N PRO A 12 27.40 -25.35 -13.37
CA PRO A 12 28.39 -26.19 -12.70
C PRO A 12 29.80 -25.95 -13.24
N GLY A 13 30.76 -25.65 -12.35
CA GLY A 13 32.16 -25.37 -12.73
C GLY A 13 32.42 -23.99 -13.37
N GLY A 14 31.38 -23.18 -13.60
CA GLY A 14 31.51 -21.83 -14.15
C GLY A 14 31.88 -20.77 -13.11
N GLN A 15 32.30 -19.58 -13.57
CA GLN A 15 32.57 -18.44 -12.69
C GLN A 15 31.26 -17.89 -12.09
N ARG A 16 31.25 -17.65 -10.77
CA ARG A 16 30.12 -17.02 -10.07
C ARG A 16 30.30 -15.50 -10.03
N LYS A 17 29.80 -14.81 -11.06
CA LYS A 17 29.85 -13.34 -11.15
C LYS A 17 28.44 -12.78 -11.27
N LEU A 18 28.12 -11.80 -10.43
CA LEU A 18 26.87 -11.03 -10.49
C LEU A 18 27.21 -9.58 -10.80
N ARG A 19 26.37 -8.93 -11.62
CA ARG A 19 26.45 -7.50 -11.90
C ARG A 19 25.09 -6.90 -11.61
N LEU A 20 25.05 -5.97 -10.65
CA LEU A 20 23.89 -5.11 -10.46
C LEU A 20 23.93 -3.99 -11.52
N ARG A 21 22.83 -3.81 -12.23
CA ARG A 21 22.61 -2.68 -13.13
C ARG A 21 21.32 -2.00 -12.71
N THR A 22 21.40 -0.69 -12.51
CA THR A 22 20.27 0.15 -12.14
C THR A 22 20.42 1.51 -12.78
N ASN A 23 19.29 2.14 -13.09
CA ASN A 23 19.19 3.55 -13.43
C ASN A 23 18.67 4.38 -12.24
N MET A 24 18.47 3.75 -11.08
CA MET A 24 18.05 4.39 -9.83
C MET A 24 19.26 4.70 -8.95
N GLU A 25 19.15 5.74 -8.14
CA GLU A 25 20.05 5.97 -7.02
C GLU A 25 19.73 4.96 -5.91
N VAL A 26 20.71 4.12 -5.53
CA VAL A 26 20.53 3.08 -4.52
C VAL A 26 21.55 3.26 -3.42
N TYR A 27 21.06 3.51 -2.20
CA TYR A 27 21.87 3.53 -0.99
C TYR A 27 21.79 2.16 -0.33
N TRP A 28 22.94 1.51 -0.14
CA TRP A 28 23.05 0.28 0.63
C TRP A 28 24.14 0.42 1.68
N ASP A 29 23.91 -0.22 2.82
CA ASP A 29 24.88 -0.40 3.89
C ASP A 29 25.63 -1.74 3.74
N ARG A 30 24.97 -2.76 3.17
CA ARG A 30 25.51 -4.12 3.07
C ARG A 30 25.04 -4.88 1.83
N LEU A 31 26.01 -5.50 1.14
CA LEU A 31 25.78 -6.56 0.15
C LEU A 31 26.36 -7.87 0.68
N ALA A 32 25.54 -8.91 0.77
CA ALA A 32 25.96 -10.21 1.28
C ALA A 32 25.27 -11.34 0.53
N TRP A 33 25.88 -12.52 0.57
CA TRP A 33 25.26 -13.77 0.16
C TRP A 33 25.27 -14.74 1.34
N ALA A 34 24.33 -15.67 1.34
CA ALA A 34 24.25 -16.73 2.34
C ALA A 34 23.74 -18.00 1.66
N GLU A 35 24.12 -19.15 2.21
CA GLU A 35 23.48 -20.41 1.87
C GLU A 35 22.13 -20.51 2.58
N GLY A 36 21.15 -21.14 1.94
CA GLY A 36 19.90 -21.47 2.61
C GLY A 36 20.17 -22.36 3.81
N LEU A 37 19.63 -22.01 4.97
CA LEU A 37 19.81 -22.81 6.19
C LEU A 37 19.28 -24.25 5.97
N PRO A 38 20.08 -25.29 6.28
CA PRO A 38 19.62 -26.66 6.17
C PRO A 38 18.58 -26.98 7.27
N GLY A 39 17.45 -27.55 6.87
CA GLY A 39 16.41 -28.06 7.78
C GLY A 39 15.16 -27.18 7.93
N LYS A 40 14.05 -27.79 8.38
CA LYS A 40 12.78 -27.11 8.72
C LYS A 40 12.85 -26.45 10.10
N ASN A 41 13.80 -25.52 10.29
CA ASN A 41 13.93 -24.77 11.55
C ASN A 41 12.94 -23.60 11.63
N MET A 42 12.15 -23.40 10.58
CA MET A 42 11.08 -22.41 10.52
C MET A 42 9.74 -23.12 10.33
N ARG A 43 8.75 -22.73 11.13
CA ARG A 43 7.35 -23.11 10.94
C ARG A 43 6.56 -21.84 10.68
N SER A 44 5.88 -21.78 9.54
CA SER A 44 4.90 -20.75 9.26
C SER A 44 3.50 -21.25 9.59
N GLN A 45 2.69 -20.37 10.17
CA GLN A 45 1.27 -20.59 10.32
C GLN A 45 0.54 -19.26 10.05
N PRO A 46 -0.53 -19.25 9.25
CA PRO A 46 -1.34 -18.06 9.07
C PRO A 46 -1.95 -17.62 10.41
N ALA A 47 -1.96 -16.31 10.66
CA ALA A 47 -2.81 -15.72 11.69
C ALA A 47 -4.18 -15.44 11.05
N GLY A 48 -5.26 -15.95 11.65
CA GLY A 48 -6.62 -15.70 11.15
C GLY A 48 -6.95 -14.22 11.21
N LEU A 49 -7.34 -13.60 10.09
CA LEU A 49 -7.87 -12.24 10.08
C LEU A 49 -9.25 -12.26 10.72
N SER A 50 -9.39 -11.64 11.90
CA SER A 50 -10.65 -11.62 12.64
C SER A 50 -11.53 -10.45 12.24
N ALA A 51 -10.95 -9.26 12.02
CA ALA A 51 -11.66 -8.08 11.53
C ALA A 51 -10.78 -7.18 10.66
N ALA A 52 -11.39 -6.48 9.70
CA ALA A 52 -10.77 -5.39 8.95
C ALA A 52 -11.73 -4.22 8.82
N GLU A 53 -11.30 -3.05 9.26
CA GLU A 53 -12.13 -1.85 9.32
C GLU A 53 -11.43 -0.70 8.60
N LEU A 54 -12.08 -0.12 7.60
CA LEU A 54 -11.63 1.14 7.00
C LEU A 54 -12.27 2.29 7.75
N ARG A 55 -11.48 3.27 8.20
CA ARG A 55 -12.00 4.47 8.88
C ARG A 55 -11.17 5.69 8.55
N TYR A 56 -11.76 6.88 8.69
CA TYR A 56 -10.96 8.09 8.70
C TYR A 56 -10.25 8.23 10.05
N ARG A 57 -8.93 8.39 10.04
CA ARG A 57 -8.13 8.61 11.25
C ARG A 57 -7.44 9.97 11.24
N GLY A 58 -7.05 10.47 10.07
CA GLY A 58 -6.20 11.64 9.92
C GLY A 58 -4.72 11.27 9.84
N PHE A 59 -3.86 12.23 10.12
CA PHE A 59 -2.43 12.16 9.84
C PHE A 59 -1.62 12.07 11.14
N SER A 60 -0.76 11.06 11.21
CA SER A 60 0.16 10.87 12.32
C SER A 60 1.26 11.92 12.32
N LEU A 61 1.80 12.23 13.51
CA LEU A 61 3.08 12.90 13.63
C LEU A 61 4.14 12.06 12.90
N ILE A 62 4.85 12.68 11.96
CA ILE A 62 6.01 12.08 11.30
C ILE A 62 7.26 12.76 11.85
N THR A 63 8.21 11.95 12.31
CA THR A 63 9.53 12.41 12.75
C THR A 63 10.63 11.74 11.94
N ARG A 64 11.80 12.35 11.95
CA ARG A 64 12.98 11.86 11.25
C ARG A 64 14.21 12.24 12.08
N ALA A 65 15.07 11.26 12.37
CA ALA A 65 16.25 11.51 13.21
C ALA A 65 17.27 12.44 12.49
N GLU A 66 17.52 12.17 11.21
CA GLU A 66 18.43 12.93 10.34
C GLU A 66 17.87 12.96 8.91
N HIS A 67 18.38 13.84 8.05
CA HIS A 67 17.88 14.00 6.67
C HIS A 67 18.04 12.75 5.78
N GLU A 68 18.75 11.72 6.21
CA GLU A 68 18.92 10.48 5.45
C GLU A 68 18.17 9.29 6.09
N ALA A 69 17.74 9.43 7.35
CA ALA A 69 17.05 8.37 8.08
C ALA A 69 15.63 8.11 7.51
N PRO A 70 15.04 6.93 7.69
CA PRO A 70 13.62 6.74 7.37
C PRO A 70 12.72 7.65 8.20
N GLU A 71 11.58 8.03 7.63
CA GLU A 71 10.50 8.69 8.37
C GLU A 71 9.83 7.69 9.34
N LEU A 72 9.53 8.13 10.55
CA LEU A 72 8.85 7.36 11.59
C LEU A 72 7.50 8.00 11.90
N ALA A 73 6.42 7.23 11.71
CA ALA A 73 5.07 7.64 12.06
C ALA A 73 4.74 7.24 13.51
N HIS A 74 4.38 8.22 14.34
CA HIS A 74 3.91 7.97 15.71
C HIS A 74 2.44 7.61 15.67
N TYR A 75 2.13 6.34 15.92
CA TYR A 75 0.78 5.81 15.75
C TYR A 75 -0.25 6.38 16.74
N ASP A 76 0.16 6.84 17.92
CA ASP A 76 -0.80 7.37 18.89
C ASP A 76 -1.01 8.89 18.76
N ASP A 77 -0.17 9.57 17.97
CA ASP A 77 -0.16 11.02 17.86
C ASP A 77 -0.77 11.51 16.54
N VAL A 78 -2.07 11.81 16.55
CA VAL A 78 -2.76 12.44 15.39
C VAL A 78 -2.59 13.95 15.44
N VAL A 79 -1.87 14.51 14.47
CA VAL A 79 -1.56 15.96 14.43
C VAL A 79 -2.46 16.75 13.50
N ARG A 80 -3.23 16.09 12.63
CA ARG A 80 -4.12 16.74 11.67
C ARG A 80 -5.25 15.82 11.22
N THR A 81 -6.43 16.40 11.01
CA THR A 81 -7.64 15.70 10.54
C THR A 81 -8.33 16.39 9.36
N GLY A 82 -7.75 17.46 8.83
CA GLY A 82 -8.21 18.11 7.60
C GLY A 82 -7.42 17.64 6.39
N GLU A 83 -7.99 17.75 5.19
CA GLU A 83 -7.33 17.38 3.93
C GLU A 83 -5.94 18.03 3.82
N GLN A 84 -4.92 17.19 3.64
CA GLN A 84 -3.53 17.63 3.49
C GLN A 84 -3.10 17.70 2.03
N TRP A 85 -3.67 16.84 1.18
CA TRP A 85 -3.33 16.72 -0.23
C TRP A 85 -4.59 16.68 -1.10
N ARG A 86 -4.43 17.05 -2.38
CA ARG A 86 -5.49 16.92 -3.36
C ARG A 86 -5.71 15.43 -3.66
N SER A 87 -6.89 14.92 -3.32
CA SER A 87 -7.27 13.56 -3.65
C SER A 87 -7.64 13.41 -5.12
N PRO A 88 -7.26 12.28 -5.76
CA PRO A 88 -7.84 11.89 -7.04
C PRO A 88 -9.36 11.77 -6.92
N GLU A 89 -10.07 12.26 -7.93
CA GLU A 89 -11.53 12.22 -7.94
C GLU A 89 -12.06 10.82 -8.27
N GLY A 90 -13.08 10.36 -7.54
CA GLY A 90 -13.75 9.11 -7.84
C GLY A 90 -14.43 8.47 -6.64
N TYR A 91 -14.88 7.23 -6.83
CA TYR A 91 -15.48 6.40 -5.78
C TYR A 91 -14.41 5.65 -5.00
N TYR A 92 -14.42 5.86 -3.69
CA TYR A 92 -13.59 5.19 -2.71
C TYR A 92 -14.42 4.20 -1.90
N THR A 93 -13.73 3.28 -1.22
CA THR A 93 -14.38 2.38 -0.26
C THR A 93 -14.99 3.19 0.88
N ARG A 94 -16.22 2.85 1.25
CA ARG A 94 -16.93 3.38 2.42
C ARG A 94 -16.21 2.96 3.70
N TYR A 95 -16.43 3.73 4.76
CA TYR A 95 -15.95 3.33 6.08
C TYR A 95 -16.77 2.17 6.66
N GLY A 96 -16.15 1.44 7.59
CA GLY A 96 -16.71 0.26 8.25
C GLY A 96 -16.00 -1.02 7.84
N ASP A 97 -16.72 -2.14 7.95
CA ASP A 97 -16.19 -3.47 7.68
C ASP A 97 -15.84 -3.64 6.19
N VAL A 98 -14.61 -4.07 5.95
CA VAL A 98 -14.03 -4.34 4.63
C VAL A 98 -13.33 -5.70 4.60
N LYS A 99 -13.54 -6.57 5.59
CA LYS A 99 -12.87 -7.88 5.69
C LYS A 99 -13.02 -8.71 4.43
N THR A 100 -14.21 -8.72 3.81
CA THR A 100 -14.47 -9.44 2.55
C THR A 100 -13.59 -8.98 1.40
N LEU A 101 -13.14 -7.71 1.38
CA LEU A 101 -12.29 -7.16 0.33
C LEU A 101 -10.80 -7.49 0.49
N VAL A 102 -10.37 -7.90 1.69
CA VAL A 102 -8.95 -8.08 2.05
C VAL A 102 -8.64 -9.48 2.59
N GLY A 103 -9.63 -10.37 2.62
CA GLY A 103 -9.47 -11.73 3.10
C GLY A 103 -8.65 -12.62 2.18
N ASP A 104 -8.72 -12.35 0.86
CA ASP A 104 -8.07 -13.12 -0.20
C ASP A 104 -7.46 -12.18 -1.25
N VAL A 105 -6.56 -12.71 -2.06
CA VAL A 105 -5.94 -12.00 -3.20
C VAL A 105 -6.71 -12.37 -4.48
N ASP A 106 -7.87 -11.74 -4.68
CA ASP A 106 -8.84 -12.10 -5.73
C ASP A 106 -9.25 -10.91 -6.64
N ASP A 107 -8.40 -9.88 -6.75
CA ASP A 107 -8.70 -8.60 -7.44
C ASP A 107 -9.81 -7.75 -6.79
N ARG A 108 -10.32 -8.10 -5.60
CA ARG A 108 -11.04 -7.15 -4.75
C ARG A 108 -10.06 -6.15 -4.16
N ILE A 109 -10.52 -4.93 -3.93
CA ILE A 109 -9.65 -3.82 -3.52
C ILE A 109 -10.29 -3.01 -2.42
N VAL A 110 -9.48 -2.50 -1.49
CA VAL A 110 -9.86 -1.37 -0.65
C VAL A 110 -9.28 -0.11 -1.29
N ILE A 111 -10.16 0.81 -1.70
CA ILE A 111 -9.77 2.10 -2.27
C ILE A 111 -9.74 3.11 -1.13
N ALA A 112 -8.54 3.33 -0.59
CA ALA A 112 -8.29 4.26 0.50
C ALA A 112 -7.72 5.60 -0.01
N ASN A 113 -7.97 6.66 0.73
CA ASN A 113 -7.48 8.00 0.47
C ASN A 113 -6.54 8.47 1.60
N SER A 114 -5.88 9.60 1.39
CA SER A 114 -5.05 10.25 2.42
C SER A 114 -5.80 10.46 3.74
N GLY A 115 -5.24 9.95 4.83
CA GLY A 115 -5.82 10.05 6.18
C GLY A 115 -6.80 8.93 6.53
N ASP A 116 -7.14 8.06 5.58
CA ASP A 116 -7.81 6.81 5.89
C ASP A 116 -6.84 5.82 6.56
N GLU A 117 -7.39 4.97 7.41
CA GLU A 117 -6.70 3.87 8.06
C GLU A 117 -7.46 2.58 7.81
N LEU A 118 -6.72 1.55 7.37
CA LEU A 118 -7.19 0.16 7.38
C LEU A 118 -6.70 -0.52 8.66
N ARG A 119 -7.60 -0.70 9.62
CA ARG A 119 -7.31 -1.36 10.89
C ARG A 119 -7.58 -2.86 10.78
N LEU A 120 -6.52 -3.66 10.91
CA LEU A 120 -6.59 -5.11 10.88
C LEU A 120 -6.47 -5.69 12.29
N ARG A 121 -7.28 -6.71 12.59
CA ARG A 121 -7.19 -7.50 13.83
C ARG A 121 -7.00 -8.96 13.46
N PHE A 122 -6.05 -9.61 14.14
CA PHE A 122 -5.74 -11.02 13.93
C PHE A 122 -6.00 -11.82 15.20
N ASP A 123 -6.35 -13.08 15.04
CA ASP A 123 -6.52 -14.00 16.16
C ASP A 123 -5.19 -14.18 16.91
N ALA A 124 -5.28 -14.19 18.25
CA ALA A 124 -4.13 -14.40 19.09
C ALA A 124 -3.60 -15.83 18.92
N ILE A 125 -2.31 -15.94 18.60
CA ILE A 125 -1.64 -17.24 18.47
C ILE A 125 -1.09 -17.64 19.86
N PRO A 126 -1.39 -18.85 20.38
CA PRO A 126 -0.86 -19.35 21.67
C PRO A 126 0.66 -19.27 21.73
N ALA A 127 1.29 -19.13 22.90
CA ALA A 127 2.75 -19.02 23.02
C ALA A 127 3.52 -20.16 22.30
N PRO A 128 4.71 -19.90 21.73
CA PRO A 128 5.48 -20.95 21.06
C PRO A 128 5.99 -21.98 22.08
N ALA A 129 6.27 -23.19 21.62
CA ALA A 129 6.86 -24.24 22.47
C ALA A 129 8.24 -23.81 23.01
N ALA A 130 8.68 -24.41 24.13
CA ALA A 130 9.99 -24.13 24.71
C ALA A 130 11.11 -24.31 23.66
N GLY A 131 12.03 -23.35 23.60
CA GLY A 131 13.13 -23.31 22.62
C GLY A 131 12.78 -22.68 21.26
N TRP A 132 11.53 -22.25 21.05
CA TRP A 132 11.12 -21.53 19.84
C TRP A 132 10.94 -20.03 20.11
N THR A 133 11.38 -19.20 19.15
CA THR A 133 11.08 -17.77 19.08
C THR A 133 9.97 -17.54 18.06
N ARG A 134 9.05 -16.60 18.36
CA ARG A 134 8.01 -16.19 17.42
C ARG A 134 8.36 -14.85 16.80
N ASP A 135 8.21 -14.79 15.48
CA ASP A 135 8.18 -13.58 14.70
C ASP A 135 6.87 -13.46 13.92
N TYR A 136 6.56 -12.25 13.46
CA TYR A 136 5.40 -11.95 12.64
C TYR A 136 5.84 -11.38 11.29
N VAL A 137 5.21 -11.85 10.22
CA VAL A 137 5.37 -11.32 8.87
C VAL A 137 4.00 -10.85 8.40
N PHE A 138 3.91 -9.58 8.03
CA PHE A 138 2.72 -9.03 7.39
C PHE A 138 2.92 -9.03 5.88
N ILE A 139 1.99 -9.63 5.15
CA ILE A 139 1.99 -9.66 3.69
C ILE A 139 0.78 -8.85 3.24
N SER A 140 1.04 -7.79 2.49
CA SER A 140 0.01 -6.98 1.83
C SER A 140 0.14 -7.11 0.32
N ASP A 141 -0.97 -7.38 -0.34
CA ASP A 141 -1.10 -7.23 -1.79
C ASP A 141 -1.85 -5.93 -2.07
N GLY A 142 -1.31 -5.09 -2.96
CA GLY A 142 -1.92 -3.80 -3.24
C GLY A 142 -1.15 -2.95 -4.21
N TRP A 143 -1.74 -1.80 -4.51
CA TRP A 143 -1.23 -0.84 -5.48
C TRP A 143 -1.20 0.57 -4.88
N ILE A 144 -0.26 1.36 -5.37
CA ILE A 144 -0.12 2.76 -5.01
C ILE A 144 -0.42 3.59 -6.26
N LYS A 145 -1.26 4.60 -6.09
CA LYS A 145 -1.52 5.60 -7.12
C LYS A 145 -1.08 6.96 -6.65
N GLU A 146 -0.24 7.62 -7.43
CA GLU A 146 0.24 8.95 -7.11
C GLU A 146 -0.72 10.05 -7.56
N GLY A 147 -0.94 11.01 -6.66
CA GLY A 147 -1.66 12.26 -6.92
C GLY A 147 -0.77 13.37 -7.52
N ASP A 148 0.47 13.08 -7.91
CA ASP A 148 1.41 14.06 -8.44
C ASP A 148 0.92 14.70 -9.75
N TYR A 149 1.10 16.01 -9.89
CA TYR A 149 0.60 16.76 -11.05
C TYR A 149 1.25 16.35 -12.39
N ASN A 150 2.46 15.79 -12.35
CA ASN A 150 3.18 15.32 -13.53
C ASN A 150 2.75 13.92 -13.96
N PHE A 151 1.99 13.19 -13.13
CA PHE A 151 1.45 11.90 -13.51
C PHE A 151 0.17 12.08 -14.34
N ARG A 152 0.15 11.53 -15.56
CA ARG A 152 -0.90 11.75 -16.58
C ARG A 152 -2.32 11.55 -16.05
N LEU A 153 -2.53 10.58 -15.15
CA LEU A 153 -3.84 10.17 -14.63
C LEU A 153 -3.99 10.39 -13.11
N SER A 154 -3.28 11.37 -12.55
CA SER A 154 -3.32 11.67 -11.10
C SER A 154 -4.60 12.33 -10.62
N LYS A 155 -5.41 12.84 -11.55
CA LYS A 155 -6.62 13.59 -11.21
C LYS A 155 -7.81 12.73 -10.83
N THR A 156 -7.76 11.43 -11.13
CA THR A 156 -8.87 10.50 -10.92
C THR A 156 -8.38 9.18 -10.36
N VAL A 157 -9.26 8.49 -9.63
CA VAL A 157 -9.04 7.12 -9.16
C VAL A 157 -8.80 6.16 -10.34
N LEU A 158 -9.41 6.40 -11.51
CA LEU A 158 -9.29 5.53 -12.69
C LEU A 158 -7.98 5.72 -13.48
N PRO A 159 -7.48 4.69 -14.19
CA PRO A 159 -7.94 3.30 -14.19
C PRO A 159 -7.58 2.61 -12.87
N LEU A 160 -8.32 1.55 -12.57
CA LEU A 160 -8.11 0.74 -11.38
C LEU A 160 -7.18 -0.45 -11.68
N PRO A 161 -6.38 -0.85 -10.69
CA PRO A 161 -5.46 -1.95 -10.86
C PRO A 161 -6.16 -3.30 -10.71
N TYR A 162 -5.57 -4.32 -11.32
CA TYR A 162 -5.88 -5.73 -11.13
C TYR A 162 -4.65 -6.55 -11.54
N HIS A 163 -4.50 -7.78 -11.05
CA HIS A 163 -3.30 -8.60 -11.26
C HIS A 163 -3.01 -8.91 -12.74
N GLY A 164 -4.06 -8.98 -13.57
CA GLY A 164 -3.93 -9.18 -15.02
C GLY A 164 -3.53 -7.93 -15.81
N MET A 165 -3.39 -6.78 -15.17
CA MET A 165 -3.02 -5.51 -15.80
C MET A 165 -1.52 -5.48 -16.09
N LYS A 166 -1.15 -5.43 -17.38
CA LYS A 166 0.27 -5.44 -17.81
C LYS A 166 0.89 -4.06 -17.98
N SER A 167 0.07 -3.01 -18.07
CA SER A 167 0.51 -1.65 -18.32
C SER A 167 -0.49 -0.66 -17.75
N TYR A 168 0.02 0.43 -17.18
CA TYR A 168 -0.77 1.56 -16.69
C TYR A 168 -1.05 2.64 -17.75
N ASN A 169 -0.54 2.47 -18.98
CA ASN A 169 -0.77 3.40 -20.10
C ASN A 169 -2.10 3.13 -20.82
N LEU A 170 -3.16 2.85 -20.07
CA LEU A 170 -4.49 2.66 -20.62
C LEU A 170 -5.18 4.01 -20.84
N PRO A 171 -6.01 4.16 -21.89
CA PRO A 171 -6.90 5.30 -21.99
C PRO A 171 -7.87 5.29 -20.80
N LEU A 172 -8.28 6.49 -20.36
CA LEU A 172 -9.37 6.60 -19.40
C LEU A 172 -10.65 6.09 -20.03
N THR A 173 -11.38 5.27 -19.29
CA THR A 173 -12.69 4.76 -19.66
C THR A 173 -13.71 5.19 -18.61
N SER A 174 -15.00 4.91 -18.85
CA SER A 174 -15.98 4.99 -17.75
C SER A 174 -15.68 3.91 -16.70
N LEU A 175 -16.24 4.07 -15.51
CA LEU A 175 -16.09 3.10 -14.42
C LEU A 175 -16.61 1.71 -14.83
N GLU A 176 -17.75 1.64 -15.51
CA GLU A 176 -18.39 0.40 -15.95
C GLU A 176 -17.58 -0.36 -17.02
N GLN A 177 -16.73 0.37 -17.73
CA GLN A 177 -15.81 -0.18 -18.73
C GLN A 177 -14.47 -0.62 -18.12
N ASP A 178 -14.17 -0.21 -16.88
CA ASP A 178 -12.93 -0.58 -16.19
C ASP A 178 -12.90 -2.09 -15.88
N LYS A 179 -11.74 -2.71 -16.06
CA LYS A 179 -11.58 -4.16 -15.89
C LYS A 179 -11.60 -4.59 -14.42
N ALA A 180 -11.17 -3.74 -13.49
CA ALA A 180 -11.33 -4.03 -12.07
C ALA A 180 -12.82 -3.99 -11.68
N TYR A 181 -13.58 -3.01 -12.21
CA TYR A 181 -15.03 -2.94 -12.01
C TYR A 181 -15.74 -4.20 -12.50
N GLN A 182 -15.44 -4.63 -13.72
CA GLN A 182 -16.09 -5.79 -14.35
C GLN A 182 -15.84 -7.12 -13.61
N ARG A 183 -14.80 -7.21 -12.77
CA ARG A 183 -14.49 -8.41 -11.97
C ARG A 183 -15.42 -8.56 -10.78
N HIS A 184 -15.73 -7.45 -10.10
CA HIS A 184 -16.51 -7.44 -8.87
C HIS A 184 -17.56 -6.31 -8.88
N PRO A 185 -18.54 -6.32 -9.81
CA PRO A 185 -19.48 -5.20 -9.97
C PRO A 185 -20.36 -4.97 -8.73
N SER A 186 -20.65 -6.01 -7.93
CA SER A 186 -21.40 -5.90 -6.67
C SER A 186 -20.68 -5.02 -5.65
N ASP A 187 -19.35 -5.03 -5.65
CA ASP A 187 -18.55 -4.33 -4.65
C ASP A 187 -18.67 -2.80 -4.83
N TRP A 188 -19.05 -2.34 -6.03
CA TRP A 188 -19.31 -0.93 -6.31
C TRP A 188 -20.64 -0.42 -5.77
N GLN A 189 -21.56 -1.32 -5.46
CA GLN A 189 -22.83 -1.00 -4.80
C GLN A 189 -22.71 -1.15 -3.29
N GLU A 190 -21.94 -2.14 -2.84
CA GLU A 190 -21.82 -2.47 -1.42
C GLU A 190 -20.72 -1.67 -0.72
N PHE A 191 -19.54 -1.53 -1.33
CA PHE A 191 -18.34 -1.00 -0.68
C PHE A 191 -17.87 0.32 -1.28
N HIS A 192 -17.77 0.47 -2.60
CA HIS A 192 -17.19 1.67 -3.23
C HIS A 192 -18.18 2.82 -3.42
N THR A 193 -18.81 3.25 -2.32
CA THR A 193 -19.92 4.21 -2.34
C THR A 193 -19.55 5.60 -1.83
N ARG A 194 -18.30 5.79 -1.40
CA ARG A 194 -17.82 7.09 -0.90
C ARG A 194 -17.20 7.89 -2.04
N TYR A 195 -17.96 8.80 -2.63
CA TYR A 195 -17.42 9.69 -3.67
C TYR A 195 -16.57 10.82 -3.05
N VAL A 196 -15.38 11.01 -3.59
CA VAL A 196 -14.43 12.06 -3.19
C VAL A 196 -14.15 12.97 -4.37
N ALA A 197 -14.22 14.28 -4.13
CA ALA A 197 -13.93 15.30 -5.12
C ALA A 197 -12.97 16.36 -4.53
N PRO A 198 -12.11 16.98 -5.36
CA PRO A 198 -11.06 17.88 -4.89
C PRO A 198 -11.58 19.28 -4.52
N ASP A 199 -12.89 19.54 -4.58
CA ASP A 199 -13.46 20.89 -4.49
C ASP A 199 -13.15 21.58 -3.16
N LEU A 200 -13.22 20.85 -2.05
CA LEU A 200 -12.93 21.37 -0.72
C LEU A 200 -11.48 21.83 -0.62
N PHE A 201 -10.54 20.97 -1.01
CA PHE A 201 -9.12 21.29 -1.11
C PHE A 201 -8.87 22.53 -1.99
N VAL A 202 -9.44 22.55 -3.19
CA VAL A 202 -9.25 23.67 -4.15
C VAL A 202 -9.80 24.97 -3.56
N ARG A 203 -11.03 24.97 -3.03
CA ARG A 203 -11.62 26.17 -2.40
C ARG A 203 -10.79 26.68 -1.23
N ALA A 204 -10.26 25.79 -0.39
CA ALA A 204 -9.40 26.17 0.73
C ALA A 204 -8.12 26.90 0.28
N LEU A 205 -7.52 26.51 -0.86
CA LEU A 205 -6.36 27.20 -1.43
C LEU A 205 -6.69 28.63 -1.86
N TRP A 206 -7.84 28.83 -2.49
CA TRP A 206 -8.27 30.16 -2.96
C TRP A 206 -8.67 31.08 -1.81
N ASN A 207 -9.37 30.55 -0.80
CA ASN A 207 -9.78 31.34 0.37
C ASN A 207 -8.60 31.83 1.21
N ARG A 208 -7.50 31.05 1.30
CA ARG A 208 -6.28 31.49 2.00
C ARG A 208 -5.56 32.65 1.31
N ARG A 209 -5.67 32.78 -0.02
CA ARG A 209 -5.08 33.92 -0.75
C ARG A 209 -5.82 35.24 -0.50
N GLY A 210 -7.09 35.19 -0.08
CA GLY A 210 -7.88 36.37 0.25
C GLY A 210 -7.67 36.89 1.68
N GLN A 211 -7.04 36.12 2.57
CA GLN A 211 -6.83 36.46 3.98
C GLN A 211 -5.41 36.95 4.29
N SER A 212 -4.50 36.96 3.31
CA SER A 212 -3.12 37.45 3.45
C SER A 212 -2.95 38.90 2.98
N ALA A 213 -4.00 39.72 3.09
CA ALA A 213 -4.03 41.10 2.60
C ALA A 213 -4.57 42.13 3.62
N GLU A 214 -4.46 41.84 4.92
CA GLU A 214 -4.67 42.82 6.01
C GLU A 214 -3.49 42.80 6.99
#